data_AF-A0AAP0RII7-F1
#
_entry.id   AF-A0AAP0RII7-F1
#
_cell.length_a   1.000
_cell.length_b   1.000
_cell.length_c   1.000
_cell.angle_alpha   90.00
_cell.angle_beta   90.00
_cell.angle_gamma   90.00
#
_symmetry.space_group_name_H-M   'P 1'
#
loop_
_entity.id
_entity.type
_entity.pdbx_description
1 polymer ?
#
loop_
_entity_poly.entity_id
_entity_poly.type
_entity_poly.pdbx_seq_one_letter_code
_entity_poly.pdbx_strand_id
1 'polypeptide(L)'
;MDNYDLVVLKTVAICEYGVRSVAAKYIMKCDDDTFVRVDAAMKEAKKVHGDRSLYVGNINYYHRPLRHGKWAVTYEEWPEEEYPPYANGPGYIVSSDIAKFIVSEFEEHKLRLFKMEDVSMGMWVEQFNSSRPVEYLHSVKFCQFGCIEGYYTAHYQSPRQMICMWDKLQHHGKPQCCNMR
;
A
#
# COMPACT_ATOMS: atom_id res chain seq x y z
N MET A 1 8.10 8.92 20.32
CA MET A 1 7.42 10.10 19.75
C MET A 1 7.16 9.77 18.29
N ASP A 2 5.92 9.89 17.83
CA ASP A 2 5.49 9.47 16.49
C ASP A 2 5.72 10.60 15.46
N ASN A 3 6.34 10.30 14.32
CA ASN A 3 6.64 11.25 13.24
C ASN A 3 6.47 10.53 11.89
N TYR A 4 6.14 11.26 10.81
CA TYR A 4 5.97 10.72 9.46
C TYR A 4 7.19 9.92 8.99
N ASP A 5 8.40 10.38 9.32
CA ASP A 5 9.63 9.68 8.93
C ASP A 5 9.77 8.29 9.58
N LEU A 6 8.99 8.01 10.63
CA LEU A 6 8.95 6.70 11.30
C LEU A 6 7.89 5.76 10.71
N VAL A 7 7.06 6.23 9.78
CA VAL A 7 6.01 5.40 9.15
C VAL A 7 6.64 4.21 8.42
N VAL A 8 7.83 4.36 7.83
CA VAL A 8 8.57 3.26 7.22
C VAL A 8 8.87 2.12 8.22
N LEU A 9 9.22 2.45 9.47
CA LEU A 9 9.46 1.46 10.53
C LEU A 9 8.16 0.80 11.00
N LYS A 10 7.05 1.55 11.02
CA LYS A 10 5.72 0.98 11.29
C LYS A 10 5.34 -0.04 10.21
N THR A 11 5.67 0.21 8.94
CA THR A 11 5.40 -0.74 7.87
C THR A 11 6.22 -2.02 8.00
N VAL A 12 7.48 -1.93 8.41
CA VAL A 12 8.26 -3.12 8.78
C VAL A 12 7.58 -3.90 9.91
N ALA A 13 7.11 -3.19 10.95
CA ALA A 13 6.39 -3.82 12.06
C ALA A 13 5.05 -4.46 11.63
N ILE A 14 4.33 -3.89 10.67
CA ILE A 14 3.13 -4.48 10.06
C ILE A 14 3.49 -5.79 9.35
N CYS A 15 4.59 -5.81 8.58
CA CYS A 15 5.09 -7.02 7.93
C CYS A 15 5.46 -8.08 8.96
N GLU A 16 6.21 -7.70 10.00
CA GLU A 16 6.61 -8.59 11.09
C GLU A 16 5.41 -9.19 11.81
N TYR A 17 4.44 -8.37 12.19
CA TYR A 17 3.22 -8.82 12.87
C TYR A 17 2.42 -9.79 11.98
N GLY A 18 2.22 -9.44 10.71
CA GLY A 18 1.52 -10.28 9.75
C GLY A 18 2.19 -11.64 9.54
N VAL A 19 3.52 -11.68 9.52
CA VAL A 19 4.31 -12.90 9.32
C VAL A 19 4.39 -13.74 10.58
N ARG A 20 4.80 -13.16 11.71
CA ARG A 20 5.16 -13.90 12.94
C ARG A 20 3.99 -14.17 13.85
N SER A 21 3.05 -13.21 13.96
CA SER A 21 1.95 -13.30 14.91
C SER A 21 0.69 -13.90 14.27
N VAL A 22 0.43 -13.58 13.00
CA VAL A 22 -0.80 -14.00 12.30
C VAL A 22 -0.57 -15.15 11.32
N ALA A 23 0.68 -15.33 10.83
CA ALA A 23 0.98 -16.22 9.71
C ALA A 23 0.07 -15.93 8.48
N ALA A 24 -0.18 -14.66 8.21
CA ALA A 24 -1.10 -14.21 7.18
C ALA A 24 -0.58 -14.53 5.77
N LYS A 25 -1.47 -15.01 4.89
CA LYS A 25 -1.16 -15.23 3.46
C LYS A 25 -0.97 -13.92 2.69
N TYR A 26 -1.76 -12.91 3.03
CA TYR A 26 -1.74 -11.58 2.46
C TYR A 26 -1.80 -10.56 3.59
N ILE A 27 -1.05 -9.47 3.44
CA ILE A 27 -1.01 -8.38 4.42
C ILE A 27 -1.42 -7.11 3.68
N MET A 28 -2.46 -6.45 4.18
CA MET A 28 -2.91 -5.16 3.67
C MET A 28 -2.47 -4.06 4.64
N LYS A 29 -1.81 -3.03 4.10
CA LYS A 29 -1.61 -1.75 4.79
C LYS A 29 -2.60 -0.75 4.23
N CYS A 30 -3.15 0.11 5.08
CA CYS A 30 -3.93 1.27 4.68
C CYS A 30 -3.79 2.39 5.71
N ASP A 31 -4.15 3.60 5.31
CA ASP A 31 -4.21 4.76 6.21
C ASP A 31 -5.53 4.75 7.01
N ASP A 32 -5.57 5.45 8.14
CA ASP A 32 -6.73 5.47 9.04
C ASP A 32 -7.88 6.35 8.54
N ASP A 33 -7.63 7.19 7.54
CA ASP A 33 -8.61 7.95 6.76
C ASP A 33 -8.98 7.27 5.42
N THR A 34 -8.69 5.98 5.29
CA THR A 34 -9.06 5.16 4.13
C THR A 34 -10.18 4.17 4.45
N PHE A 35 -11.33 4.33 3.80
CA PHE A 35 -12.40 3.32 3.84
C PHE A 35 -12.07 2.15 2.92
N VAL A 36 -12.11 0.92 3.43
CA VAL A 36 -11.71 -0.29 2.70
C VAL A 36 -12.88 -1.23 2.46
N ARG A 37 -13.10 -1.60 1.20
CA ARG A 37 -13.94 -2.74 0.81
C ARG A 37 -13.15 -4.03 0.95
N VAL A 38 -13.12 -4.58 2.17
CA VAL A 38 -12.33 -5.79 2.50
C VAL A 38 -12.67 -6.95 1.57
N ASP A 39 -13.95 -7.14 1.23
CA ASP A 39 -14.42 -8.16 0.30
C ASP A 39 -13.83 -8.00 -1.12
N ALA A 40 -13.81 -6.78 -1.64
CA ALA A 40 -13.25 -6.47 -2.95
C ALA A 40 -11.72 -6.56 -2.95
N ALA A 41 -11.06 -6.01 -1.93
CA ALA A 41 -9.61 -6.06 -1.75
C ALA A 41 -9.11 -7.51 -1.67
N MET A 42 -9.79 -8.37 -0.90
CA MET A 42 -9.50 -9.81 -0.85
C MET A 42 -9.73 -10.50 -2.19
N LYS A 43 -10.77 -10.12 -2.94
CA LYS A 43 -11.03 -10.70 -4.26
C LYS A 43 -9.92 -10.35 -5.25
N GLU A 44 -9.40 -9.13 -5.21
CA GLU A 44 -8.24 -8.73 -6.03
C GLU A 44 -6.98 -9.54 -5.67
N ALA A 45 -6.65 -9.67 -4.39
CA ALA A 45 -5.50 -10.47 -3.94
C ALA A 45 -5.61 -11.95 -4.37
N LYS A 46 -6.83 -12.50 -4.45
CA LYS A 46 -7.09 -13.88 -4.88
C LYS A 46 -7.06 -14.09 -6.40
N LYS A 47 -6.97 -13.03 -7.22
CA LYS A 47 -6.80 -13.18 -8.68
C LYS A 47 -5.46 -13.80 -9.05
N VAL A 48 -4.45 -13.59 -8.21
CA VAL A 48 -3.16 -14.24 -8.36
C VAL A 48 -3.29 -15.69 -7.92
N HIS A 49 -3.29 -16.59 -8.90
CA HIS A 49 -3.38 -18.03 -8.66
C HIS A 49 -2.02 -18.63 -8.28
N GLY A 50 -2.06 -19.70 -7.50
CA GLY A 50 -0.89 -20.45 -7.05
C GLY A 50 -0.11 -19.76 -5.93
N ASP A 51 1.18 -20.11 -5.83
CA ASP A 51 2.13 -19.57 -4.85
C ASP A 51 2.93 -18.40 -5.44
N ARG A 52 2.33 -17.62 -6.33
CA ARG A 52 2.98 -16.43 -6.91
C ARG A 52 2.98 -15.30 -5.88
N SER A 53 4.08 -14.58 -5.83
CA SER A 53 4.25 -13.38 -5.01
C SER A 53 3.47 -12.22 -5.64
N LEU A 54 2.79 -11.40 -4.84
CA LEU A 54 1.92 -10.34 -5.37
C LEU A 54 2.10 -9.01 -4.65
N TYR A 55 1.93 -7.94 -5.41
CA TYR A 55 1.83 -6.57 -4.93
C TYR A 55 0.65 -5.87 -5.60
N VAL A 56 -0.38 -5.53 -4.84
CA VAL A 56 -1.65 -5.00 -5.34
C VAL A 56 -1.86 -3.59 -4.82
N GLY A 57 -2.29 -2.70 -5.69
CA GLY A 57 -2.67 -1.35 -5.30
C GLY A 57 -2.80 -0.44 -6.51
N ASN A 58 -2.84 0.87 -6.27
CA ASN A 58 -2.72 1.84 -7.34
C ASN A 58 -1.24 2.12 -7.58
N ILE A 59 -0.63 1.34 -8.47
CA ILE A 59 0.82 1.39 -8.75
C ILE A 59 1.19 2.63 -9.57
N ASN A 60 2.12 3.43 -9.07
CA ASN A 60 2.81 4.46 -9.80
C ASN A 60 3.98 3.85 -10.56
N TYR A 61 4.01 4.06 -11.87
CA TYR A 61 5.13 3.68 -12.73
C TYR A 61 5.85 4.94 -13.19
N TYR A 62 7.19 4.91 -13.24
CA TYR A 62 8.02 6.00 -13.75
C TYR A 62 7.81 7.33 -13.00
N HIS A 63 7.44 7.27 -11.71
CA HIS A 63 7.20 8.47 -10.92
C HIS A 63 8.53 9.13 -10.57
N ARG A 64 8.65 10.41 -10.92
CA ARG A 64 9.87 11.20 -10.67
C ARG A 64 9.82 11.87 -9.30
N PRO A 65 10.90 11.84 -8.50
CA PRO A 65 10.98 12.57 -7.25
C PRO A 65 10.63 14.04 -7.43
N LEU A 66 9.69 14.55 -6.64
CA LEU A 66 9.45 15.99 -6.55
C LEU A 66 10.71 16.64 -5.98
N ARG A 67 11.22 17.69 -6.62
CA ARG A 67 12.40 18.42 -6.13
C ARG A 67 12.05 19.64 -5.28
N HIS A 68 10.75 19.96 -5.18
CA HIS A 68 10.22 21.08 -4.38
C HIS A 68 8.88 20.71 -3.75
N GLY A 69 8.49 21.45 -2.71
CA GLY A 69 7.22 21.25 -1.98
C GLY A 69 7.34 20.33 -0.77
N LYS A 70 6.19 19.97 -0.18
CA LYS A 70 6.12 19.17 1.06
C LYS A 70 6.85 17.82 0.95
N TRP A 71 6.79 17.20 -0.22
CA TRP A 71 7.35 15.88 -0.50
C TRP A 71 8.64 15.95 -1.31
N ALA A 72 9.38 17.07 -1.19
CA ALA A 72 10.63 17.25 -1.91
C ALA A 72 11.68 16.21 -1.50
N VAL A 73 12.41 15.72 -2.49
CA VAL A 73 13.53 14.79 -2.35
C VAL A 73 14.72 15.37 -3.11
N THR A 74 15.82 15.61 -2.41
CA THR A 74 17.01 16.20 -3.03
C THR A 74 17.73 15.19 -3.92
N TYR A 75 18.63 15.64 -4.77
CA TYR A 75 19.46 14.74 -5.59
C TYR A 75 20.45 13.94 -4.73
N GLU A 76 20.84 14.45 -3.56
CA GLU A 76 21.64 13.72 -2.59
C GLU A 76 20.84 12.56 -1.96
N GLU A 77 19.55 12.76 -1.70
CA GLU A 77 18.67 11.71 -1.15
C GLU A 77 18.30 10.65 -2.21
N TRP A 78 18.08 11.09 -3.46
CA TRP A 78 17.71 10.23 -4.59
C TRP A 78 18.29 10.78 -5.91
N PRO A 79 19.46 10.28 -6.34
CA PRO A 79 20.13 10.76 -7.54
C PRO A 79 19.47 10.28 -8.83
N GLU A 80 18.72 9.18 -8.80
CA GLU A 80 18.05 8.64 -9.99
C GLU A 80 16.87 9.51 -10.43
N GLU A 81 16.47 9.36 -11.70
CA GLU A 81 15.37 10.15 -12.28
C GLU A 81 13.99 9.67 -11.81
N GLU A 82 13.86 8.39 -11.49
CA GLU A 82 12.57 7.73 -11.23
C GLU A 82 12.68 6.82 -10.00
N TYR A 83 11.55 6.69 -9.28
CA TYR A 83 11.38 5.66 -8.27
C TYR A 83 11.05 4.31 -8.91
N PRO A 84 11.36 3.18 -8.23
CA PRO A 84 10.83 1.89 -8.64
C PRO A 84 9.30 1.86 -8.56
N PRO A 85 8.63 0.92 -9.26
CA PRO A 85 7.18 0.80 -9.19
C PRO A 85 6.68 0.61 -7.75
N TYR A 86 5.75 1.46 -7.32
CA TYR A 86 5.22 1.42 -5.95
C TYR A 86 3.73 1.72 -5.89
N ALA A 87 3.01 1.05 -5.00
CA ALA A 87 1.60 1.33 -4.76
C ALA A 87 1.44 2.62 -3.94
N ASN A 88 0.45 3.45 -4.27
CA ASN A 88 0.14 4.65 -3.48
C ASN A 88 -0.17 4.31 -2.01
N GLY A 89 0.31 5.16 -1.10
CA GLY A 89 0.19 5.00 0.37
C GLY A 89 -1.20 4.68 0.96
N PRO A 90 -2.34 5.18 0.43
CA PRO A 90 -3.64 4.99 1.08
C PRO A 90 -4.06 3.53 1.26
N GLY A 91 -3.60 2.64 0.39
CA GLY A 91 -3.74 1.22 0.66
C GLY A 91 -3.20 0.31 -0.44
N TYR A 92 -2.58 -0.78 0.00
CA TYR A 92 -1.99 -1.79 -0.87
C TYR A 92 -1.91 -3.15 -0.14
N ILE A 93 -1.72 -4.22 -0.90
CA ILE A 93 -1.62 -5.60 -0.40
C ILE A 93 -0.31 -6.24 -0.88
N VAL A 94 0.41 -6.91 0.01
CA VAL A 94 1.58 -7.74 -0.32
C VAL A 94 1.35 -9.20 0.10
N SER A 95 1.97 -10.13 -0.60
CA SER A 95 2.03 -11.54 -0.17
C SER A 95 2.96 -11.76 1.01
N SER A 96 2.68 -12.82 1.77
CA SER A 96 3.45 -13.22 2.96
C SER A 96 4.95 -13.40 2.73
N ASP A 97 5.35 -13.88 1.56
CA ASP A 97 6.75 -14.11 1.20
C ASP A 97 7.54 -12.82 0.98
N ILE A 98 6.92 -11.81 0.35
CA ILE A 98 7.48 -10.46 0.27
C ILE A 98 7.64 -9.88 1.69
N ALA A 99 6.62 -10.01 2.54
CA ALA A 99 6.71 -9.53 3.92
C ALA A 99 7.79 -10.25 4.74
N LYS A 100 7.96 -11.57 4.55
CA LYS A 100 9.05 -12.35 5.17
C LYS A 100 10.42 -11.85 4.72
N PHE A 101 10.57 -11.58 3.43
CA PHE A 101 11.80 -11.02 2.88
C PHE A 101 12.12 -9.67 3.52
N ILE A 102 11.14 -8.76 3.60
CA ILE A 102 11.32 -7.44 4.24
C ILE A 102 11.78 -7.58 5.68
N VAL A 103 11.15 -8.47 6.46
CA VAL A 103 11.54 -8.70 7.86
C VAL A 103 12.97 -9.26 7.94
N SER A 104 13.32 -10.23 7.11
CA SER A 104 14.66 -10.83 7.08
C SER A 104 15.74 -9.81 6.73
N GLU A 105 15.55 -9.05 5.66
CA GLU A 105 16.52 -8.04 5.22
C GLU A 105 16.64 -6.88 6.22
N PHE A 106 15.56 -6.56 6.94
CA PHE A 106 15.59 -5.54 8.00
C PHE A 106 16.44 -6.01 9.18
N GLU A 107 16.25 -7.24 9.64
CA GLU A 107 17.02 -7.83 10.75
C GLU A 107 18.50 -8.01 10.41
N GLU A 108 18.80 -8.27 9.15
CA GLU A 108 20.17 -8.36 8.64
C GLU A 108 20.79 -6.99 8.32
N HIS A 109 20.07 -5.89 8.58
CA HIS A 109 20.49 -4.52 8.29
C HIS A 109 20.82 -4.25 6.81
N LYS A 110 20.18 -4.99 5.90
CA LYS A 110 20.32 -4.87 4.43
C LYS A 110 19.22 -4.05 3.79
N LEU A 111 18.09 -3.91 4.47
CA LEU A 111 16.93 -3.18 3.96
C LEU A 111 17.20 -1.66 3.92
N ARG A 112 17.24 -1.08 2.71
CA ARG A 112 17.34 0.38 2.54
C ARG A 112 16.02 1.05 2.97
N LEU A 113 16.08 1.91 3.98
CA LEU A 113 14.93 2.70 4.43
C LEU A 113 14.89 4.06 3.72
N PHE A 114 13.69 4.54 3.39
CA PHE A 114 13.48 5.85 2.82
C PHE A 114 12.29 6.55 3.50
N LYS A 115 12.31 7.89 3.54
CA LYS A 115 11.32 8.68 4.31
C LYS A 115 9.88 8.49 3.82
N MET A 116 9.69 8.23 2.53
CA MET A 116 8.39 7.88 1.97
C MET A 116 8.19 6.37 2.05
N GLU A 117 7.22 5.98 2.87
CA GLU A 117 6.97 4.58 3.19
C GLU A 117 6.48 3.76 1.99
N ASP A 118 5.61 4.34 1.17
CA ASP A 118 5.09 3.70 -0.04
C ASP A 118 6.18 3.49 -1.10
N VAL A 119 7.05 4.48 -1.28
CA VAL A 119 8.27 4.35 -2.09
C VAL A 119 9.20 3.28 -1.51
N SER A 120 9.39 3.24 -0.18
CA SER A 120 10.20 2.20 0.47
C SER A 120 9.66 0.80 0.20
N MET A 121 8.34 0.60 0.30
CA MET A 121 7.71 -0.67 -0.06
C MET A 121 7.99 -1.04 -1.53
N GLY A 122 7.90 -0.07 -2.45
CA GLY A 122 8.27 -0.29 -3.86
C GLY A 122 9.73 -0.74 -4.05
N MET A 123 10.68 -0.11 -3.36
CA MET A 123 12.09 -0.50 -3.38
C MET A 123 12.30 -1.93 -2.88
N TRP A 124 11.64 -2.31 -1.78
CA TRP A 124 11.79 -3.63 -1.20
C TRP A 124 11.16 -4.72 -2.09
N VAL A 125 10.01 -4.43 -2.70
CA VAL A 125 9.36 -5.33 -3.66
C VAL A 125 10.21 -5.47 -4.92
N GLU A 126 10.82 -4.39 -5.43
CA GLU A 126 11.74 -4.46 -6.57
C GLU A 126 12.97 -5.32 -6.25
N GLN A 127 13.57 -5.13 -5.06
CA GLN A 127 14.69 -5.96 -4.60
C GLN A 127 14.29 -7.44 -4.54
N PHE A 128 13.13 -7.76 -3.96
CA PHE A 128 12.61 -9.12 -3.94
C PHE A 128 12.36 -9.69 -5.34
N ASN A 129 11.79 -8.86 -6.24
CA ASN A 129 11.46 -9.23 -7.61
C ASN A 129 12.68 -9.65 -8.45
N SER A 130 13.88 -9.19 -8.09
CA SER A 130 15.14 -9.63 -8.71
C SER A 130 15.45 -11.12 -8.45
N SER A 131 14.90 -11.69 -7.37
CA SER A 131 15.11 -13.08 -6.95
C SER A 131 13.91 -13.99 -7.26
N ARG A 132 12.70 -13.45 -7.14
CA ARG A 132 11.45 -14.18 -7.38
C ARG A 132 10.43 -13.26 -8.04
N PRO A 133 9.89 -13.60 -9.21
CA PRO A 133 8.94 -12.75 -9.92
C PRO A 133 7.72 -12.36 -9.07
N VAL A 134 7.41 -11.07 -9.05
CA VAL A 134 6.26 -10.47 -8.39
C VAL A 134 5.21 -10.08 -9.43
N GLU A 135 3.96 -10.48 -9.19
CA GLU A 135 2.82 -10.04 -9.97
C GLU A 135 2.27 -8.72 -9.40
N TYR A 136 2.45 -7.65 -10.16
CA TYR A 136 1.90 -6.33 -9.84
C TYR A 136 0.46 -6.24 -10.35
N LEU A 137 -0.50 -6.03 -9.46
CA LEU A 137 -1.90 -5.79 -9.82
C LEU A 137 -2.26 -4.33 -9.61
N HIS A 138 -2.16 -3.56 -10.69
CA HIS A 138 -2.53 -2.14 -10.70
C HIS A 138 -4.06 -1.98 -10.79
N SER A 139 -4.63 -1.15 -9.90
CA SER A 139 -6.01 -0.70 -10.02
C SER A 139 -6.23 0.69 -9.43
N VAL A 140 -6.75 1.60 -10.24
CA VAL A 140 -7.19 2.96 -9.83
C VAL A 140 -8.33 2.95 -8.80
N LYS A 141 -8.97 1.79 -8.58
CA LYS A 141 -9.99 1.59 -7.55
C LYS A 141 -9.41 1.51 -6.14
N PHE A 142 -8.10 1.34 -6.00
CA PHE A 142 -7.40 1.76 -4.78
C PHE A 142 -7.23 3.29 -4.86
N CYS A 143 -8.26 4.04 -4.45
CA CYS A 143 -8.30 5.47 -4.71
C CYS A 143 -7.19 6.20 -3.97
N GLN A 144 -6.38 6.97 -4.71
CA GLN A 144 -5.36 7.83 -4.13
C GLN A 144 -5.98 9.07 -3.45
N PHE A 145 -7.14 9.52 -3.92
CA PHE A 145 -7.85 10.68 -3.35
C PHE A 145 -9.36 10.51 -3.52
N GLY A 146 -10.11 10.81 -2.46
CA GLY A 146 -11.56 10.80 -2.48
C GLY A 146 -12.13 9.42 -2.76
N CYS A 147 -13.15 9.36 -3.61
CA CYS A 147 -13.94 8.17 -3.88
C CYS A 147 -14.43 8.15 -5.33
N ILE A 148 -14.37 6.99 -5.98
CA ILE A 148 -14.90 6.77 -7.34
C ILE A 148 -15.93 5.63 -7.33
N GLU A 149 -16.81 5.56 -8.33
CA GLU A 149 -17.75 4.44 -8.42
C GLU A 149 -17.03 3.09 -8.51
N GLY A 150 -17.47 2.11 -7.71
CA GLY A 150 -16.85 0.78 -7.72
C GLY A 150 -15.51 0.69 -6.99
N TYR A 151 -15.17 1.67 -6.14
CA TYR A 151 -13.92 1.71 -5.37
C TYR A 151 -13.64 0.42 -4.57
N TYR A 152 -12.36 0.11 -4.41
CA TYR A 152 -11.85 -0.89 -3.46
C TYR A 152 -11.40 -0.21 -2.17
N THR A 153 -10.78 0.96 -2.30
CA THR A 153 -10.52 1.87 -1.18
C THR A 153 -10.96 3.28 -1.55
N ALA A 154 -11.38 4.07 -0.56
CA ALA A 154 -11.64 5.48 -0.70
C ALA A 154 -10.83 6.25 0.35
N HIS A 155 -9.99 7.18 -0.08
CA HIS A 155 -9.02 7.89 0.76
C HIS A 155 -9.54 9.28 1.16
N TYR A 156 -8.97 9.86 2.23
CA TYR A 156 -9.41 11.12 2.83
C TYR A 156 -10.90 11.10 3.21
N GLN A 157 -11.35 10.02 3.83
CA GLN A 157 -12.70 9.87 4.33
C GLN A 157 -12.74 10.16 5.84
N SER A 158 -13.58 11.12 6.23
CA SER A 158 -13.90 11.32 7.65
C SER A 158 -14.62 10.10 8.23
N PRO A 159 -14.59 9.89 9.56
CA PRO A 159 -15.34 8.79 10.19
C PRO A 159 -16.83 8.76 9.81
N ARG A 160 -17.48 9.93 9.67
CA ARG A 160 -18.88 10.02 9.23
C ARG A 160 -19.08 9.56 7.78
N GLN A 161 -18.13 9.86 6.89
CA GLN A 161 -18.16 9.36 5.52
C GLN A 161 -17.96 7.85 5.49
N MET A 162 -17.04 7.31 6.27
CA MET A 162 -16.82 5.85 6.35
C MET A 162 -18.07 5.11 6.82
N ILE A 163 -18.75 5.60 7.86
CA ILE A 163 -20.02 5.03 8.34
C ILE A 163 -21.10 5.12 7.24
N CYS A 164 -21.25 6.28 6.60
CA CYS A 164 -22.19 6.45 5.50
C CYS A 164 -21.91 5.49 4.33
N MET A 165 -20.63 5.30 3.98
CA MET A 165 -20.21 4.37 2.93
C MET A 165 -20.55 2.92 3.29
N TRP A 166 -20.30 2.54 4.53
CA TRP A 166 -20.67 1.23 5.06
C TRP A 166 -22.19 1.01 5.02
N ASP A 167 -22.98 1.98 5.48
CA ASP A 167 -24.44 1.89 5.47
C ASP A 167 -24.98 1.74 4.04
N LYS A 168 -24.48 2.54 3.09
CA LYS A 168 -24.86 2.41 1.68
C LYS A 168 -24.49 1.05 1.11
N LEU A 169 -23.33 0.53 1.48
CA LEU A 169 -22.91 -0.80 1.06
C LEU A 169 -23.85 -1.89 1.58
N GLN A 170 -24.22 -1.84 2.86
CA GLN A 170 -25.11 -2.82 3.48
C GLN A 170 -26.52 -2.77 2.89
N HIS A 171 -27.09 -1.56 2.69
CA HIS A 171 -28.47 -1.41 2.25
C HIS A 171 -28.65 -1.55 0.73
N HIS A 172 -27.70 -1.07 -0.08
CA HIS A 172 -27.83 -1.06 -1.53
C HIS A 172 -27.02 -2.16 -2.23
N GLY A 173 -26.16 -2.87 -1.49
CA GLY A 173 -25.26 -3.89 -2.03
C GLY A 173 -24.20 -3.35 -2.99
N LYS A 174 -24.02 -2.02 -3.05
CA LYS A 174 -23.13 -1.36 -4.03
C LYS A 174 -22.23 -0.32 -3.34
N PRO A 175 -20.95 -0.21 -3.76
CA PRO A 175 -20.07 0.85 -3.29
C PRO A 175 -20.56 2.20 -3.81
N GLN A 176 -20.85 3.13 -2.91
CA GLN A 176 -21.27 4.48 -3.24
C GLN A 176 -20.52 5.49 -2.39
N CYS A 177 -20.13 6.60 -3.00
CA CYS A 177 -19.47 7.69 -2.30
C CYS A 177 -20.44 8.46 -1.41
N CYS A 178 -19.91 9.11 -0.38
CA CYS A 178 -20.67 10.00 0.49
C CYS A 178 -20.19 11.43 0.28
N ASN A 179 -21.13 12.31 -0.06
CA ASN A 179 -20.86 13.73 -0.20
C ASN A 179 -20.75 14.37 1.19
N MET A 180 -19.89 15.37 1.32
CA MET A 180 -19.96 16.30 2.45
C MET A 180 -21.19 17.18 2.24
N ARG A 181 -22.30 16.86 2.91
CA ARG A 181 -23.36 17.83 3.19
C ARG A 181 -23.22 18.28 4.63
#